data_AF-A0A1J1JL49-F1
#
_entry.id   AF-A0A1J1JL49-F1
#
_cell.length_a   1.000
_cell.length_b   1.000
_cell.length_c   1.000
_cell.angle_alpha   90.00
_cell.angle_beta   90.00
_cell.angle_gamma   90.00
#
_symmetry.space_group_name_H-M   'P 1'
#
loop_
_entity.id
_entity.type
_entity.pdbx_description
1 polymer ?
#
loop_
_entity_poly.entity_id
_entity_poly.type
_entity_poly.pdbx_seq_one_letter_code
_entity_poly.pdbx_strand_id
1 'polypeptide(L)'
;MSYCVNPACPQPENLDDALKCKACGSKLLLRNRYQVIQPLGKGGFGATFLAQDMSLPGRPNCVVKQLRPTATSARILEMARELFQREAKTLGKIGDHPQIPRLIDYFIVGKQFYLVQEYVDGYTLKQEVKEKGIFDEAQAKKFLREIIPILDYIHSQEVIHRDIKPANILRRRIDQNLVLIDFGAVKDQVNQATMMGTGQTAFTNFAIGTSGFAPPEQMALRPVYASDIYAVGMTCVYLMTGKSPNSFESNQITGEILWQPHLDVSDSFCSILQRMLEFSVQYRYQSAQDVLRALDSESSYEGLSGSMVMQQKSNSTSNSKLPTPTDEPTVFNENTGLMLTSEKIGAQIRERKQRLGQKKSGKIGGDQDIYDQTALVSGFGANQGAPVSMICDSGANKKVNSASVPVNSAPKWNENTLKTAYVKGRRDFADCKLSGLNLENFDWSGANFYESRLSNTNFQGADLTEVNFGRARLTNVNFRNAKLVKAYMSNANLERADLRGANLRNACLNRANLRGVNLCGANLTDAIVTDEQLAMAKMNGRTIRPNGKRKSWWWFWF
;
A
#
# COMPACT_ATOMS: atom_id res chain seq x y z
N MET A 1 -3.13 9.28 -34.19
CA MET A 1 -2.70 10.45 -33.41
C MET A 1 -1.47 10.11 -32.57
N SER A 2 -0.60 11.09 -32.26
CA SER A 2 0.56 10.90 -31.37
C SER A 2 0.37 11.57 -30.01
N TYR A 3 0.86 10.94 -28.94
CA TYR A 3 0.70 11.38 -27.56
C TYR A 3 2.04 11.73 -26.90
N CYS A 4 2.09 12.89 -26.28
CA CYS A 4 3.26 13.37 -25.54
C CYS A 4 3.32 12.74 -24.14
N VAL A 5 4.40 12.00 -23.86
CA VAL A 5 4.60 11.37 -22.55
C VAL A 5 5.20 12.31 -21.49
N ASN A 6 5.43 13.59 -21.81
CA ASN A 6 5.91 14.56 -20.84
C ASN A 6 4.82 14.81 -19.78
N PRO A 7 5.06 14.49 -18.49
CA PRO A 7 4.05 14.65 -17.43
C PRO A 7 3.57 16.09 -17.22
N ALA A 8 4.38 17.08 -17.60
CA ALA A 8 4.08 18.50 -17.44
C ALA A 8 3.44 19.12 -18.70
N CYS A 9 3.12 18.31 -19.72
CA CYS A 9 2.52 18.80 -20.94
C CYS A 9 1.05 19.20 -20.72
N PRO A 10 0.65 20.45 -20.97
CA PRO A 10 -0.73 20.89 -20.76
C PRO A 10 -1.70 20.31 -21.82
N GLN A 11 -1.20 20.02 -23.02
CA GLN A 11 -1.97 19.44 -24.12
C GLN A 11 -1.14 18.34 -24.80
N PRO A 12 -1.30 17.07 -24.38
CA PRO A 12 -0.43 15.98 -24.81
C PRO A 12 -0.80 15.38 -26.18
N GLU A 13 -1.97 15.70 -26.74
CA GLU A 13 -2.40 15.18 -28.04
C GLU A 13 -1.79 15.95 -29.20
N ASN A 14 -1.31 15.23 -30.22
CA ASN A 14 -0.64 15.78 -31.39
C ASN A 14 -1.04 15.01 -32.66
N LEU A 15 -0.83 15.65 -33.81
CA LEU A 15 -0.97 15.02 -35.13
C LEU A 15 0.05 13.89 -35.31
N ASP A 16 -0.24 12.95 -36.20
CA ASP A 16 0.56 11.73 -36.41
C ASP A 16 1.95 11.95 -36.98
N ASP A 17 2.10 13.00 -37.80
CA ASP A 17 3.34 13.40 -38.46
C ASP A 17 4.20 14.34 -37.59
N ALA A 18 3.69 14.77 -36.44
CA ALA A 18 4.41 15.68 -35.56
C ALA A 18 5.63 14.98 -34.94
N LEU A 19 6.82 15.55 -35.16
CA LEU A 19 8.07 15.07 -34.55
C LEU A 19 8.25 15.59 -33.12
N LYS A 20 7.65 16.76 -32.82
CA LYS A 20 7.70 17.42 -31.51
C LYS A 20 6.30 17.83 -31.08
N CYS A 21 6.07 17.77 -29.78
CA CYS A 21 4.82 18.21 -29.17
C CYS A 21 4.63 19.71 -29.38
N LYS A 22 3.47 20.11 -29.93
CA LYS A 22 3.16 21.53 -30.18
C LYS A 22 3.08 22.35 -28.88
N ALA A 23 2.65 21.72 -27.79
CA ALA A 23 2.42 22.41 -26.51
C ALA A 23 3.67 22.58 -25.65
N CYS A 24 4.61 21.62 -25.67
CA CYS A 24 5.79 21.66 -24.78
C CYS A 24 7.14 21.42 -25.49
N GLY A 25 7.14 21.25 -26.81
CA GLY A 25 8.36 21.05 -27.61
C GLY A 25 9.07 19.70 -27.42
N SER A 26 8.55 18.81 -26.56
CA SER A 26 9.14 17.49 -26.29
C SER A 26 9.11 16.61 -27.54
N LYS A 27 10.13 15.78 -27.77
CA LYS A 27 10.13 14.79 -28.85
C LYS A 27 8.98 13.79 -28.63
N LEU A 28 8.24 13.48 -29.69
CA LEU A 28 7.11 12.55 -29.63
C LEU A 28 7.51 11.08 -29.88
N LEU A 29 8.66 10.88 -30.52
CA LEU A 29 9.22 9.55 -30.78
C LEU A 29 10.24 9.17 -29.70
N LEU A 30 9.93 8.12 -28.93
CA LEU A 30 10.81 7.63 -27.88
C LEU A 30 11.91 6.75 -28.49
N ARG A 31 13.17 7.03 -28.13
CA ARG A 31 14.36 6.36 -28.67
C ARG A 31 14.39 6.31 -30.20
N ASN A 32 13.78 7.32 -30.86
CA ASN A 32 13.57 7.36 -32.31
C ASN A 32 12.90 6.09 -32.89
N ARG A 33 12.13 5.35 -32.08
CA ARG A 33 11.55 4.06 -32.45
C ARG A 33 10.07 3.95 -32.07
N TYR A 34 9.71 4.35 -30.85
CA TYR A 34 8.36 4.11 -30.33
C TYR A 34 7.50 5.38 -30.41
N GLN A 35 6.43 5.33 -31.19
CA GLN A 35 5.43 6.40 -31.25
C GLN A 35 4.31 6.08 -30.27
N VAL A 36 4.14 6.91 -29.25
CA VAL A 36 3.05 6.73 -28.28
C VAL A 36 1.75 7.25 -28.88
N ILE A 37 0.66 6.49 -28.73
CA ILE A 37 -0.64 6.77 -29.34
C ILE A 37 -1.62 7.30 -28.30
N GLN A 38 -1.75 6.62 -27.16
CA GLN A 38 -2.71 6.98 -26.12
C GLN A 38 -2.33 6.42 -24.74
N PRO A 39 -2.77 7.04 -23.64
CA PRO A 39 -2.66 6.46 -22.30
C PRO A 39 -3.58 5.25 -22.15
N LEU A 40 -3.08 4.18 -21.54
CA LEU A 40 -3.86 3.00 -21.13
C LEU A 40 -4.19 3.03 -19.64
N GLY A 41 -3.32 3.65 -18.83
CA GLY A 41 -3.52 3.76 -17.39
C GLY A 41 -2.48 4.64 -16.72
N LYS A 42 -2.81 5.13 -15.53
CA LYS A 42 -1.92 5.94 -14.69
C LYS A 42 -2.04 5.46 -13.25
N GLY A 43 -0.90 5.09 -12.64
CA GLY A 43 -0.81 4.66 -11.25
C GLY A 43 0.12 5.55 -10.43
N GLY A 44 0.26 5.23 -9.13
CA GLY A 44 1.08 6.02 -8.20
C GLY A 44 2.58 6.11 -8.55
N PHE A 45 3.08 5.17 -9.35
CA PHE A 45 4.52 5.06 -9.67
C PHE A 45 4.84 5.25 -11.15
N GLY A 46 3.84 5.43 -12.02
CA GLY A 46 4.08 5.52 -13.45
C GLY A 46 2.84 5.69 -14.30
N ALA A 47 3.05 5.78 -15.61
CA ALA A 47 2.00 5.83 -16.61
C ALA A 47 2.26 4.77 -17.68
N THR A 48 1.19 4.11 -18.12
CA THR A 48 1.23 3.05 -19.13
C THR A 48 0.53 3.55 -20.38
N PHE A 49 1.16 3.35 -21.53
CA PHE A 49 0.69 3.84 -22.82
C PHE A 49 0.66 2.75 -23.87
N LEU A 50 -0.27 2.86 -24.81
CA LEU A 50 -0.22 2.16 -26.09
C LEU A 50 0.73 2.91 -27.01
N ALA A 51 1.62 2.19 -27.67
CA ALA A 51 2.57 2.74 -28.63
C ALA A 51 2.72 1.81 -29.83
N GLN A 52 3.33 2.30 -30.90
CA GLN A 52 3.74 1.53 -32.07
C GLN A 52 5.25 1.53 -32.23
N ASP A 53 5.80 0.39 -32.63
CA ASP A 53 7.20 0.27 -33.03
C ASP A 53 7.36 0.71 -34.49
N MET A 54 7.86 1.93 -34.69
CA MET A 54 8.03 2.54 -36.01
C MET A 54 9.22 1.95 -36.79
N SER A 55 10.08 1.17 -36.15
CA SER A 55 11.24 0.55 -36.81
C SER A 55 10.91 -0.76 -37.53
N LEU A 56 9.76 -1.37 -37.24
CA LEU A 56 9.33 -2.63 -37.82
C LEU A 56 8.24 -2.42 -38.88
N PRO A 57 8.25 -3.21 -39.99
CA PRO A 57 7.14 -3.25 -40.93
C PRO A 57 5.81 -3.55 -40.23
N GLY A 58 4.73 -2.91 -40.66
CA GLY A 58 3.40 -3.08 -40.08
C GLY A 58 3.17 -2.35 -38.75
N ARG A 59 4.19 -1.66 -38.19
CA ARG A 59 4.09 -0.82 -36.99
C ARG A 59 3.37 -1.52 -35.83
N PRO A 60 3.87 -2.68 -35.37
CA PRO A 60 3.18 -3.47 -34.36
C PRO A 60 2.98 -2.67 -33.07
N ASN A 61 1.83 -2.91 -32.43
CA ASN A 61 1.51 -2.29 -31.15
C ASN A 61 2.40 -2.86 -30.03
N CYS A 62 2.77 -2.00 -29.09
CA CYS A 62 3.50 -2.33 -27.89
C CYS A 62 2.98 -1.48 -26.71
N VAL A 63 3.31 -1.90 -25.49
CA VAL A 63 3.00 -1.17 -24.27
C VAL A 63 4.25 -0.46 -23.78
N VAL A 64 4.18 0.85 -23.59
CA VAL A 64 5.24 1.64 -22.96
C VAL A 64 4.83 1.98 -21.54
N LYS A 65 5.57 1.46 -20.56
CA LYS A 65 5.46 1.86 -19.15
C LYS A 65 6.53 2.87 -18.83
N GLN A 66 6.11 4.05 -18.41
CA GLN A 66 6.98 5.12 -17.94
C GLN A 66 6.95 5.16 -16.42
N LEU A 67 8.07 4.87 -15.76
CA LEU A 67 8.19 5.15 -14.33
C LEU A 67 8.30 6.67 -14.15
N ARG A 68 7.48 7.21 -13.23
CA ARG A 68 7.45 8.65 -12.93
C ARG A 68 7.77 8.82 -11.44
N PRO A 69 9.05 8.91 -11.06
CA PRO A 69 9.43 9.16 -9.67
C PRO A 69 8.82 10.48 -9.21
N THR A 70 8.11 10.44 -8.08
CA THR A 70 7.49 11.63 -7.45
C THR A 70 8.54 12.57 -6.86
N ALA A 71 9.72 12.07 -6.53
CA ALA A 71 10.85 12.86 -6.05
C ALA A 71 12.04 12.78 -7.02
N THR A 72 12.75 13.91 -7.16
CA THR A 72 13.85 14.07 -8.15
C THR A 72 15.24 14.08 -7.51
N SER A 73 15.35 13.76 -6.22
CA SER A 73 16.63 13.67 -5.53
C SER A 73 17.51 12.59 -6.17
N ALA A 74 18.83 12.82 -6.22
CA ALA A 74 19.76 11.92 -6.89
C ALA A 74 19.69 10.49 -6.34
N ARG A 75 19.49 10.34 -5.02
CA ARG A 75 19.33 9.04 -4.36
C ARG A 75 18.04 8.32 -4.77
N ILE A 76 16.91 9.03 -4.86
CA ILE A 76 15.64 8.42 -5.26
C ILE A 76 15.65 8.05 -6.74
N LEU A 77 16.28 8.86 -7.60
CA LEU A 77 16.48 8.52 -9.00
C LEU A 77 17.40 7.31 -9.18
N GLU A 78 18.45 7.18 -8.37
CA GLU A 78 19.33 6.02 -8.41
C GLU A 78 18.62 4.75 -7.93
N MET A 79 17.83 4.84 -6.85
CA MET A 79 17.01 3.71 -6.41
C MET A 79 15.94 3.35 -7.43
N ALA A 80 15.25 4.34 -8.01
CA ALA A 80 14.30 4.12 -9.10
C ALA A 80 14.97 3.43 -10.30
N ARG A 81 16.21 3.80 -10.63
CA ARG A 81 17.03 3.16 -11.66
C ARG A 81 17.32 1.70 -11.33
N GLU A 82 17.79 1.39 -10.13
CA GLU A 82 18.06 0.01 -9.72
C GLU A 82 16.81 -0.87 -9.78
N LEU A 83 15.67 -0.36 -9.32
CA LEU A 83 14.42 -1.11 -9.28
C LEU A 83 13.87 -1.32 -10.68
N PHE A 84 13.90 -0.28 -11.50
CA PHE A 84 13.56 -0.37 -12.90
C PHE A 84 14.43 -1.40 -13.65
N GLN A 85 15.75 -1.42 -13.40
CA GLN A 85 16.65 -2.44 -13.92
C GLN A 85 16.31 -3.85 -13.43
N ARG A 86 15.89 -4.00 -12.16
CA ARG A 86 15.44 -5.27 -11.61
C ARG A 86 14.18 -5.77 -12.31
N GLU A 87 13.20 -4.90 -12.59
CA GLU A 87 11.99 -5.30 -13.35
C GLU A 87 12.34 -5.85 -14.72
N ALA A 88 13.19 -5.12 -15.46
CA ALA A 88 13.66 -5.57 -16.77
C ALA A 88 14.42 -6.90 -16.68
N LYS A 89 15.27 -7.07 -15.65
CA LYS A 89 16.00 -8.33 -15.42
C LYS A 89 15.05 -9.48 -15.07
N THR A 90 14.02 -9.23 -14.25
CA THR A 90 13.00 -10.23 -13.90
C THR A 90 12.26 -10.70 -15.14
N LEU A 91 11.77 -9.78 -15.96
CA LEU A 91 11.09 -10.13 -17.22
C LEU A 91 12.04 -10.82 -18.21
N GLY A 92 13.30 -10.40 -18.25
CA GLY A 92 14.34 -11.09 -19.02
C GLY A 92 14.60 -12.53 -18.53
N LYS A 93 14.53 -12.79 -17.21
CA LYS A 93 14.67 -14.12 -16.62
C LYS A 93 13.47 -15.01 -16.94
N ILE A 94 12.26 -14.47 -16.86
CA ILE A 94 11.02 -15.17 -17.21
C ILE A 94 11.03 -15.60 -18.68
N GLY A 95 11.66 -14.81 -19.55
CA GLY A 95 11.86 -15.18 -20.96
C GLY A 95 10.58 -15.10 -21.77
N ASP A 96 10.39 -16.07 -22.67
CA ASP A 96 9.26 -16.14 -23.58
C ASP A 96 8.21 -17.12 -23.06
N HIS A 97 7.04 -16.59 -22.67
CA HIS A 97 5.92 -17.39 -22.19
C HIS A 97 4.61 -16.83 -22.76
N PRO A 98 3.73 -17.65 -23.36
CA PRO A 98 2.57 -17.18 -24.11
C PRO A 98 1.52 -16.43 -23.28
N GLN A 99 1.59 -16.55 -21.95
CA GLN A 99 0.69 -15.90 -21.00
C GLN A 99 1.37 -14.83 -20.13
N ILE A 100 2.58 -14.39 -20.51
CA ILE A 100 3.30 -13.29 -19.87
C ILE A 100 3.87 -12.39 -20.98
N PRO A 101 3.57 -11.07 -21.01
CA PRO A 101 4.06 -10.21 -22.08
C PRO A 101 5.58 -10.15 -22.12
N ARG A 102 6.15 -10.39 -23.31
CA ARG A 102 7.60 -10.34 -23.51
C ARG A 102 8.13 -8.92 -23.34
N LEU A 103 9.32 -8.81 -22.74
CA LEU A 103 10.09 -7.57 -22.74
C LEU A 103 10.68 -7.32 -24.15
N ILE A 104 10.30 -6.20 -24.76
CA ILE A 104 10.78 -5.77 -26.08
C ILE A 104 12.00 -4.87 -25.96
N ASP A 105 11.94 -3.88 -25.06
CA ASP A 105 13.02 -2.92 -24.86
C ASP A 105 12.95 -2.28 -23.47
N TYR A 106 14.05 -1.69 -23.06
CA TYR A 106 14.21 -0.98 -21.81
C TYR A 106 15.22 0.14 -22.02
N PHE A 107 14.87 1.36 -21.62
CA PHE A 107 15.80 2.49 -21.75
C PHE A 107 15.47 3.65 -20.80
N ILE A 108 16.44 4.57 -20.69
CA ILE A 108 16.37 5.76 -19.85
C ILE A 108 16.63 6.97 -20.75
N VAL A 109 15.74 7.97 -20.67
CA VAL A 109 15.93 9.26 -21.36
C VAL A 109 15.84 10.39 -20.33
N GLY A 110 16.96 11.07 -20.09
CA GLY A 110 17.05 12.08 -19.03
C GLY A 110 16.81 11.43 -17.67
N LYS A 111 15.75 11.85 -16.97
CA LYS A 111 15.34 11.32 -15.66
C LYS A 111 14.10 10.41 -15.74
N GLN A 112 13.77 9.94 -16.94
CA GLN A 112 12.58 9.14 -17.22
C GLN A 112 12.98 7.73 -17.66
N PHE A 113 12.23 6.75 -17.17
CA PHE A 113 12.52 5.33 -17.28
C PHE A 113 11.40 4.65 -18.06
N TYR A 114 11.73 3.88 -19.10
CA TYR A 114 10.75 3.33 -20.05
C TYR A 114 10.93 1.84 -20.30
N LEU A 115 9.93 1.05 -19.95
CA LEU A 115 9.85 -0.38 -20.22
C LEU A 115 8.91 -0.58 -21.41
N VAL A 116 9.34 -1.29 -22.42
CA VAL A 116 8.53 -1.61 -23.59
C VAL A 116 8.23 -3.10 -23.58
N GLN A 117 6.95 -3.43 -23.57
CA GLN A 117 6.45 -4.80 -23.54
C GLN A 117 5.55 -5.07 -24.73
N GLU A 118 5.34 -6.34 -25.01
CA GLU A 118 4.31 -6.78 -25.95
C GLU A 118 2.93 -6.23 -25.56
N TYR A 119 2.16 -5.81 -26.58
CA TYR A 119 0.77 -5.43 -26.38
C TYR A 119 -0.14 -6.65 -26.44
N VAL A 120 -0.96 -6.80 -25.40
CA VAL A 120 -1.96 -7.86 -25.31
C VAL A 120 -3.33 -7.24 -25.54
N ASP A 121 -3.96 -7.59 -26.66
CA ASP A 121 -5.35 -7.17 -26.92
C ASP A 121 -6.33 -8.01 -26.10
N GLY A 122 -6.96 -7.37 -25.11
CA GLY A 122 -7.78 -8.06 -24.12
C GLY A 122 -8.43 -7.10 -23.13
N TYR A 123 -9.24 -7.68 -22.24
CA TYR A 123 -9.85 -6.98 -21.11
C TYR A 123 -9.24 -7.45 -19.81
N THR A 124 -9.01 -6.55 -18.87
CA THR A 124 -8.64 -6.96 -17.51
C THR A 124 -9.81 -7.69 -16.87
N LEU A 125 -9.56 -8.64 -15.97
CA LEU A 125 -10.65 -9.32 -15.25
C LEU A 125 -11.50 -8.33 -14.44
N LYS A 126 -10.93 -7.20 -14.01
CA LYS A 126 -11.69 -6.09 -13.43
C LYS A 126 -12.72 -5.50 -14.40
N GLN A 127 -12.34 -5.30 -15.65
CA GLN A 127 -13.25 -4.84 -16.71
C GLN A 127 -14.27 -5.93 -17.05
N GLU A 128 -13.84 -7.19 -17.12
CA GLU A 128 -14.72 -8.33 -17.38
C GLU A 128 -15.85 -8.43 -16.34
N VAL A 129 -15.53 -8.32 -15.04
CA VAL A 129 -16.57 -8.31 -13.98
C VAL A 129 -17.50 -7.11 -14.11
N LYS A 130 -16.97 -5.94 -14.48
CA LYS A 130 -17.79 -4.74 -14.68
C LYS A 130 -18.76 -4.87 -15.86
N GLU A 131 -18.34 -5.53 -16.93
CA GLU A 131 -19.12 -5.65 -18.18
C GLU A 131 -20.05 -6.86 -18.19
N LYS A 132 -19.60 -8.02 -17.68
CA LYS A 132 -20.31 -9.30 -17.75
C LYS A 132 -20.92 -9.74 -16.43
N GLY A 133 -20.57 -9.10 -15.33
CA GLY A 133 -20.99 -9.48 -13.98
C GLY A 133 -20.00 -10.40 -13.26
N ILE A 134 -20.38 -10.80 -12.05
CA ILE A 134 -19.60 -11.66 -11.17
C ILE A 134 -19.53 -13.11 -11.69
N PHE A 135 -18.53 -13.85 -11.25
CA PHE A 135 -18.31 -15.23 -11.62
C PHE A 135 -19.09 -16.18 -10.70
N ASP A 136 -19.63 -17.25 -11.28
CA ASP A 136 -20.08 -18.41 -10.51
C ASP A 136 -18.90 -19.29 -10.06
N GLU A 137 -19.19 -20.33 -9.28
CA GLU A 137 -18.18 -21.26 -8.77
C GLU A 137 -17.42 -21.99 -9.90
N ALA A 138 -18.11 -22.38 -10.98
CA ALA A 138 -17.48 -23.10 -12.09
C ALA A 138 -16.49 -22.19 -12.85
N GLN A 139 -16.87 -20.94 -13.08
CA GLN A 139 -16.02 -19.91 -13.68
C GLN A 139 -14.83 -19.57 -12.79
N ALA A 140 -15.03 -19.50 -11.46
CA ALA A 140 -13.97 -19.27 -10.48
C ALA A 140 -12.97 -20.44 -10.44
N LYS A 141 -13.45 -21.69 -10.43
CA LYS A 141 -12.61 -22.89 -10.53
C LYS A 141 -11.83 -22.92 -11.85
N LYS A 142 -12.46 -22.54 -12.97
CA LYS A 142 -11.78 -22.41 -14.27
C LYS A 142 -10.68 -21.34 -14.23
N PHE A 143 -10.96 -20.17 -13.65
CA PHE A 143 -9.96 -19.13 -13.43
C PHE A 143 -8.75 -19.66 -12.65
N LEU A 144 -8.96 -20.38 -11.55
CA LEU A 144 -7.86 -20.98 -10.78
C LEU A 144 -7.04 -21.96 -11.62
N ARG A 145 -7.69 -22.85 -12.39
CA ARG A 145 -6.99 -23.80 -13.27
C ARG A 145 -6.16 -23.13 -14.36
N GLU A 146 -6.53 -21.93 -14.81
CA GLU A 146 -5.78 -21.17 -15.80
C GLU A 146 -4.65 -20.32 -15.20
N ILE A 147 -4.85 -19.71 -14.04
CA ILE A 147 -3.86 -18.81 -13.43
C ILE A 147 -2.77 -19.57 -12.66
N ILE A 148 -3.10 -20.70 -12.03
CA ILE A 148 -2.15 -21.42 -11.19
C ILE A 148 -0.96 -21.99 -11.98
N PRO A 149 -1.11 -22.53 -13.21
CA PRO A 149 0.03 -22.92 -14.04
C PRO A 149 0.97 -21.75 -14.38
N ILE A 150 0.43 -20.55 -14.64
CA ILE A 150 1.24 -19.35 -14.86
C ILE A 150 2.03 -19.02 -13.58
N LEU A 151 1.38 -19.15 -12.42
CA LEU A 151 1.99 -18.90 -11.13
C LEU A 151 3.12 -19.89 -10.82
N ASP A 152 2.88 -21.17 -11.05
CA ASP A 152 3.87 -22.24 -10.90
C ASP A 152 5.09 -21.99 -11.79
N TYR A 153 4.87 -21.60 -13.05
CA TYR A 153 5.95 -21.24 -13.97
C TYR A 153 6.81 -20.10 -13.41
N ILE A 154 6.23 -18.97 -12.99
CA ILE A 154 7.05 -17.85 -12.49
C ILE A 154 7.76 -18.18 -11.17
N HIS A 155 7.15 -19.01 -10.32
CA HIS A 155 7.77 -19.49 -9.08
C HIS A 155 8.95 -20.42 -9.37
N SER A 156 8.86 -21.27 -10.40
CA SER A 156 9.98 -22.11 -10.88
C SER A 156 11.17 -21.28 -11.38
N GLN A 157 10.90 -20.07 -11.87
CA GLN A 157 11.92 -19.09 -12.25
C GLN A 157 12.42 -18.25 -11.04
N GLU A 158 12.07 -18.63 -9.81
CA GLU A 158 12.38 -17.92 -8.57
C GLU A 158 11.88 -16.46 -8.55
N VAL A 159 10.73 -16.21 -9.19
CA VAL A 159 10.10 -14.89 -9.25
C VAL A 159 8.83 -14.90 -8.41
N ILE A 160 8.68 -13.90 -7.55
CA ILE A 160 7.41 -13.60 -6.86
C ILE A 160 6.79 -12.39 -7.56
N HIS A 161 5.51 -12.48 -7.95
CA HIS A 161 4.83 -11.45 -8.73
C HIS A 161 4.50 -10.20 -7.89
N ARG A 162 3.97 -10.38 -6.68
CA ARG A 162 3.69 -9.34 -5.66
C ARG A 162 2.54 -8.37 -5.95
N ASP A 163 2.01 -8.31 -7.17
CA ASP A 163 0.88 -7.42 -7.50
C ASP A 163 -0.22 -8.16 -8.27
N ILE A 164 -0.52 -9.42 -7.88
CA ILE A 164 -1.62 -10.18 -8.49
C ILE A 164 -2.96 -9.58 -8.04
N LYS A 165 -3.81 -9.25 -9.01
CA LYS A 165 -5.16 -8.69 -8.82
C LYS A 165 -5.95 -8.70 -10.12
N PRO A 166 -7.28 -8.49 -10.09
CA PRO A 166 -8.12 -8.45 -11.30
C PRO A 166 -7.68 -7.43 -12.36
N ALA A 167 -7.06 -6.31 -11.96
CA ALA A 167 -6.57 -5.28 -12.89
C ALA A 167 -5.25 -5.64 -13.60
N ASN A 168 -4.53 -6.66 -13.11
CA ASN A 168 -3.24 -7.10 -13.65
C ASN A 168 -3.32 -8.49 -14.32
N ILE A 169 -4.53 -8.94 -14.61
CA ILE A 169 -4.79 -10.19 -15.32
C ILE A 169 -5.69 -9.86 -16.50
N LEU A 170 -5.22 -10.11 -17.71
CA LEU A 170 -5.95 -9.87 -18.96
C LEU A 170 -6.56 -11.17 -19.48
N ARG A 171 -7.78 -11.09 -20.00
CA ARG A 171 -8.40 -12.08 -20.88
C ARG A 171 -8.08 -11.68 -22.32
N ARG A 172 -7.16 -12.40 -22.97
CA ARG A 172 -6.76 -12.09 -24.37
C ARG A 172 -7.90 -12.42 -25.33
N ARG A 173 -8.19 -11.54 -26.29
CA ARG A 173 -9.35 -11.70 -27.20
C ARG A 173 -9.24 -12.90 -28.13
N ILE A 174 -8.05 -13.12 -28.68
CA ILE A 174 -7.87 -14.05 -29.81
C ILE A 174 -8.15 -15.51 -29.42
N ASP A 175 -7.84 -15.90 -28.18
CA ASP A 175 -7.91 -17.28 -27.70
C ASP A 175 -8.52 -17.42 -26.30
N GLN A 176 -8.94 -16.32 -25.67
CA GLN A 176 -9.55 -16.28 -24.34
C GLN A 176 -8.64 -16.75 -23.19
N ASN A 177 -7.34 -16.87 -23.44
CA ASN A 177 -6.37 -17.25 -22.42
C ASN A 177 -6.09 -16.08 -21.46
N LEU A 178 -5.83 -16.42 -20.19
CA LEU A 178 -5.33 -15.46 -19.22
C LEU A 178 -3.90 -15.06 -19.55
N VAL A 179 -3.60 -13.78 -19.38
CA VAL A 179 -2.27 -13.22 -19.51
C VAL A 179 -1.97 -12.39 -18.26
N LEU A 180 -0.92 -12.76 -17.53
CA LEU A 180 -0.49 -12.07 -16.31
C LEU A 180 0.42 -10.90 -16.69
N ILE A 181 0.04 -9.69 -16.26
CA ILE A 181 0.75 -8.45 -16.57
C ILE A 181 1.25 -7.77 -15.29
N ASP A 182 2.13 -6.79 -15.44
CA ASP A 182 2.55 -5.87 -14.36
C ASP A 182 3.22 -6.55 -13.15
N PHE A 183 4.43 -7.08 -13.34
CA PHE A 183 5.24 -7.64 -12.27
C PHE A 183 5.63 -6.58 -11.24
N GLY A 184 5.12 -6.74 -10.01
CA GLY A 184 5.18 -5.73 -8.95
C GLY A 184 6.52 -5.56 -8.25
N ALA A 185 7.61 -6.17 -8.74
CA ALA A 185 8.92 -6.23 -8.07
C ALA A 185 9.49 -4.85 -7.66
N VAL A 186 9.08 -3.78 -8.35
CA VAL A 186 9.53 -2.39 -8.15
C VAL A 186 8.73 -1.65 -7.07
N LYS A 187 7.47 -2.01 -6.83
CA LYS A 187 6.54 -1.20 -6.04
C LYS A 187 6.91 -1.18 -4.54
N ASP A 188 7.31 -2.32 -3.99
CA ASP A 188 7.60 -2.45 -2.55
C ASP A 188 8.91 -1.77 -2.13
N GLN A 189 9.92 -1.79 -3.01
CA GLN A 189 11.23 -1.19 -2.74
C GLN A 189 11.29 0.29 -3.12
N VAL A 190 10.51 0.76 -4.11
CA VAL A 190 10.33 2.21 -4.33
C VAL A 190 9.56 2.80 -3.16
N ASN A 191 8.56 2.08 -2.64
CA ASN A 191 7.93 2.43 -1.36
C ASN A 191 9.01 2.56 -0.29
N GLN A 192 9.86 1.56 -0.07
CA GLN A 192 10.96 1.63 0.91
C GLN A 192 11.99 2.76 0.67
N ALA A 193 12.34 3.07 -0.59
CA ALA A 193 13.24 4.14 -1.00
C ALA A 193 12.66 5.53 -0.71
N THR A 194 11.39 5.69 -1.10
CA THR A 194 10.60 6.87 -0.83
C THR A 194 10.36 6.97 0.68
N MET A 195 10.18 5.86 1.42
CA MET A 195 10.04 5.79 2.88
C MET A 195 11.32 6.11 3.66
N MET A 196 12.49 5.88 3.05
CA MET A 196 13.79 6.18 3.64
C MET A 196 14.32 7.58 3.27
N GLY A 197 13.71 8.21 2.27
CA GLY A 197 13.99 9.56 1.79
C GLY A 197 12.82 10.54 1.91
N THR A 198 11.68 10.09 2.41
CA THR A 198 10.61 10.85 3.04
C THR A 198 10.22 9.96 4.19
N GLY A 199 10.49 10.42 5.40
CA GLY A 199 9.93 9.80 6.55
C GLY A 199 8.43 10.01 6.41
N GLN A 200 7.72 9.07 5.86
CA GLN A 200 6.31 8.85 6.07
C GLN A 200 6.27 7.43 6.58
N THR A 201 5.40 7.17 7.54
CA THR A 201 5.32 5.86 8.16
C THR A 201 4.95 4.89 7.05
N ALA A 202 5.51 3.69 7.14
CA ALA A 202 5.19 2.51 6.33
C ALA A 202 3.72 2.07 6.35
N PHE A 203 2.81 2.98 6.68
CA PHE A 203 1.39 2.75 6.81
C PHE A 203 0.55 3.65 5.89
N THR A 204 1.00 4.85 5.49
CA THR A 204 0.16 5.75 4.66
C THR A 204 0.46 5.69 3.15
N ASN A 205 1.71 5.45 2.74
CA ASN A 205 2.01 5.10 1.32
C ASN A 205 2.00 3.59 1.04
N PHE A 206 1.99 2.76 2.09
CA PHE A 206 1.63 1.34 1.95
C PHE A 206 0.17 1.15 1.54
N ALA A 207 -0.67 2.17 1.71
CA ALA A 207 -2.01 2.23 1.14
C ALA A 207 -2.04 2.53 -0.37
N ILE A 208 -0.89 2.81 -1.01
CA ILE A 208 -0.77 3.09 -2.45
C ILE A 208 -0.23 1.85 -3.22
N GLY A 209 0.29 0.85 -2.50
CA GLY A 209 0.34 -0.52 -3.00
C GLY A 209 -1.06 -1.13 -2.95
N THR A 210 -1.88 -0.83 -3.96
CA THR A 210 -2.95 -1.67 -4.49
C THR A 210 -3.87 -2.40 -3.47
N SER A 211 -5.15 -1.98 -3.39
CA SER A 211 -6.37 -2.69 -2.94
C SER A 211 -6.17 -4.05 -2.26
N GLY A 212 -6.66 -4.28 -1.03
CA GLY A 212 -6.39 -5.40 -0.08
C GLY A 212 -6.31 -6.86 -0.55
N PHE A 213 -5.66 -7.14 -1.68
CA PHE A 213 -5.30 -8.44 -2.23
C PHE A 213 -3.95 -8.89 -1.67
N ALA A 214 -3.10 -7.97 -1.20
CA ALA A 214 -1.79 -8.30 -0.65
C ALA A 214 -1.90 -8.87 0.77
N PRO A 215 -1.17 -9.94 1.10
CA PRO A 215 -1.16 -10.54 2.44
C PRO A 215 -0.26 -9.78 3.43
N PRO A 216 -0.42 -10.01 4.75
CA PRO A 216 0.31 -9.32 5.81
C PRO A 216 1.84 -9.39 5.68
N GLU A 217 2.40 -10.55 5.31
CA GLU A 217 3.85 -10.71 5.16
C GLU A 217 4.42 -9.90 3.98
N GLN A 218 3.63 -9.71 2.92
CA GLN A 218 3.99 -8.81 1.82
C GLN A 218 3.90 -7.36 2.27
N MET A 219 2.88 -7.00 3.07
CA MET A 219 2.80 -5.68 3.71
C MET A 219 3.98 -5.43 4.66
N ALA A 220 4.54 -6.47 5.25
CA ALA A 220 5.76 -6.43 6.06
C ALA A 220 7.06 -6.45 5.24
N LEU A 221 7.00 -6.30 3.90
CA LEU A 221 8.14 -6.34 2.97
C LEU A 221 8.90 -7.68 2.94
N ARG A 222 8.23 -8.77 3.30
CA ARG A 222 8.78 -10.12 3.29
C ARG A 222 7.90 -11.08 2.47
N PRO A 223 7.68 -10.77 1.18
CA PRO A 223 6.87 -11.65 0.34
C PRO A 223 7.55 -13.01 0.17
N VAL A 224 6.73 -14.04 0.12
CA VAL A 224 7.10 -15.43 -0.19
C VAL A 224 6.25 -15.92 -1.37
N TYR A 225 6.53 -17.09 -1.94
CA TYR A 225 5.71 -17.65 -3.02
C TYR A 225 4.23 -17.81 -2.61
N ALA A 226 3.99 -18.22 -1.37
CA ALA A 226 2.65 -18.31 -0.80
C ALA A 226 1.94 -16.95 -0.67
N SER A 227 2.65 -15.81 -0.81
CA SER A 227 2.02 -14.49 -0.84
C SER A 227 1.24 -14.26 -2.13
N ASP A 228 1.75 -14.74 -3.27
CA ASP A 228 1.02 -14.68 -4.54
C ASP A 228 -0.22 -15.59 -4.51
N ILE A 229 -0.13 -16.75 -3.86
CA ILE A 229 -1.27 -17.68 -3.69
C ILE A 229 -2.42 -17.00 -2.96
N TYR A 230 -2.12 -16.28 -1.87
CA TYR A 230 -3.13 -15.48 -1.16
C TYR A 230 -3.77 -14.43 -2.09
N ALA A 231 -2.96 -13.72 -2.88
CA ALA A 231 -3.44 -12.70 -3.80
C ALA A 231 -4.32 -13.30 -4.92
N VAL A 232 -4.02 -14.51 -5.40
CA VAL A 232 -4.91 -15.27 -6.30
C VAL A 232 -6.22 -15.63 -5.60
N GLY A 233 -6.17 -16.09 -4.34
CA GLY A 233 -7.36 -16.38 -3.54
C GLY A 233 -8.27 -15.16 -3.39
N MET A 234 -7.69 -14.01 -3.03
CA MET A 234 -8.46 -12.76 -2.90
C MET A 234 -8.98 -12.26 -4.25
N THR A 235 -8.23 -12.48 -5.33
CA THR A 235 -8.70 -12.23 -6.69
C THR A 235 -9.93 -13.09 -7.00
N CYS A 236 -9.91 -14.37 -6.66
CA CYS A 236 -11.04 -15.28 -6.83
C CYS A 236 -12.28 -14.78 -6.07
N VAL A 237 -12.14 -14.39 -4.80
CA VAL A 237 -13.22 -13.79 -4.00
C VAL A 237 -13.76 -12.52 -4.67
N TYR A 238 -12.90 -11.65 -5.21
CA TYR A 238 -13.35 -10.47 -5.94
C TYR A 238 -14.16 -10.84 -7.19
N LEU A 239 -13.71 -11.83 -7.98
CA LEU A 239 -14.42 -12.23 -9.20
C LEU A 239 -15.83 -12.71 -8.89
N MET A 240 -16.02 -13.42 -7.78
CA MET A 240 -17.30 -14.00 -7.39
C MET A 240 -18.22 -13.03 -6.63
N THR A 241 -17.67 -11.98 -6.00
CA THR A 241 -18.47 -11.01 -5.23
C THR A 241 -18.62 -9.66 -5.91
N GLY A 242 -17.72 -9.30 -6.83
CA GLY A 242 -17.55 -7.95 -7.37
C GLY A 242 -17.05 -6.92 -6.33
N LYS A 243 -16.81 -7.35 -5.09
CA LYS A 243 -16.48 -6.48 -3.96
C LYS A 243 -14.97 -6.38 -3.76
N SER A 244 -14.48 -5.15 -3.57
CA SER A 244 -13.08 -4.91 -3.21
C SER A 244 -12.77 -5.56 -1.85
N PRO A 245 -11.59 -6.17 -1.66
CA PRO A 245 -11.17 -6.74 -0.38
C PRO A 245 -11.37 -5.84 0.84
N ASN A 246 -11.15 -4.53 0.67
CA ASN A 246 -11.28 -3.53 1.74
C ASN A 246 -12.73 -3.26 2.16
N SER A 247 -13.72 -3.81 1.46
CA SER A 247 -15.14 -3.65 1.78
C SER A 247 -15.67 -4.73 2.73
N PHE A 248 -14.88 -5.77 2.97
CA PHE A 248 -15.19 -6.81 3.93
C PHE A 248 -14.75 -6.41 5.33
N GLU A 249 -15.50 -6.85 6.34
CA GLU A 249 -15.08 -6.74 7.73
C GLU A 249 -13.87 -7.65 7.99
N SER A 250 -13.05 -7.28 8.98
CA SER A 250 -11.95 -8.12 9.44
C SER A 250 -12.19 -8.58 10.86
N ASN A 251 -11.82 -9.82 11.16
CA ASN A 251 -11.83 -10.33 12.51
C ASN A 251 -10.89 -9.48 13.39
N GLN A 252 -11.45 -8.88 14.44
CA GLN A 252 -10.71 -7.94 15.30
C GLN A 252 -9.56 -8.59 16.08
N ILE A 253 -9.55 -9.92 16.20
CA ILE A 253 -8.56 -10.69 16.93
C ILE A 253 -7.50 -11.25 15.98
N THR A 254 -7.93 -11.92 14.90
CA THR A 254 -7.00 -12.61 13.98
C THR A 254 -6.52 -11.73 12.83
N GLY A 255 -7.24 -10.66 12.50
CA GLY A 255 -6.99 -9.82 11.33
C GLY A 255 -7.44 -10.43 10.00
N GLU A 256 -8.09 -11.60 10.03
CA GLU A 256 -8.59 -12.28 8.82
C GLU A 256 -9.79 -11.56 8.22
N ILE A 257 -9.85 -11.55 6.89
CA ILE A 257 -10.97 -10.98 6.15
C ILE A 257 -12.17 -11.94 6.23
N LEU A 258 -13.34 -11.42 6.60
CA LEU A 258 -14.59 -12.19 6.71
C LEU A 258 -15.31 -12.22 5.36
N TRP A 259 -14.84 -13.08 4.45
CA TRP A 259 -15.37 -13.20 3.09
C TRP A 259 -16.45 -14.28 2.95
N GLN A 260 -16.43 -15.33 3.78
CA GLN A 260 -17.29 -16.50 3.66
C GLN A 260 -18.79 -16.18 3.61
N PRO A 261 -19.32 -15.26 4.45
CA PRO A 261 -20.76 -14.93 4.43
C PRO A 261 -21.23 -14.26 3.13
N HIS A 262 -20.30 -13.87 2.25
CA HIS A 262 -20.61 -13.21 0.99
C HIS A 262 -20.55 -14.13 -0.23
N LEU A 263 -20.23 -15.41 -0.04
CA LEU A 263 -20.15 -16.41 -1.09
C LEU A 263 -21.04 -17.60 -0.77
N ASP A 264 -21.78 -18.05 -1.78
CA ASP A 264 -22.52 -19.31 -1.77
C ASP A 264 -21.78 -20.28 -2.68
N VAL A 265 -21.01 -21.19 -2.07
CA VAL A 265 -20.12 -22.13 -2.75
C VAL A 265 -20.11 -23.48 -2.03
N SER A 266 -19.70 -24.53 -2.71
CA SER A 266 -19.53 -25.87 -2.12
C SER A 266 -18.53 -25.85 -0.95
N ASP A 267 -18.74 -26.74 0.04
CA ASP A 267 -17.85 -26.88 1.20
C ASP A 267 -16.41 -27.21 0.80
N SER A 268 -16.25 -28.00 -0.26
CA SER A 268 -14.94 -28.34 -0.83
C SER A 268 -14.24 -27.12 -1.38
N PHE A 269 -14.91 -26.33 -2.21
CA PHE A 269 -14.33 -25.12 -2.79
C PHE A 269 -14.08 -24.03 -1.74
N CYS A 270 -14.99 -23.89 -0.77
CA CYS A 270 -14.82 -23.02 0.39
C CYS A 270 -13.54 -23.37 1.16
N SER A 271 -13.29 -24.66 1.40
CA SER A 271 -12.08 -25.14 2.10
C SER A 271 -10.80 -24.84 1.32
N ILE A 272 -10.84 -24.92 -0.02
CA ILE A 272 -9.70 -24.54 -0.88
C ILE A 272 -9.42 -23.04 -0.73
N LEU A 273 -10.43 -22.19 -0.89
CA LEU A 273 -10.28 -20.74 -0.75
C LEU A 273 -9.82 -20.34 0.65
N GLN A 274 -10.37 -20.96 1.69
CA GLN A 274 -9.95 -20.73 3.07
C GLN A 274 -8.46 -21.01 3.25
N ARG A 275 -7.96 -22.13 2.74
CA ARG A 275 -6.54 -22.47 2.83
C ARG A 275 -5.65 -21.58 1.96
N MET A 276 -6.14 -21.05 0.84
CA MET A 276 -5.41 -20.00 0.09
C MET A 276 -5.32 -18.68 0.86
N LEU A 277 -6.34 -18.37 1.67
CA LEU A 277 -6.52 -17.11 2.38
C LEU A 277 -6.08 -17.15 3.85
N GLU A 278 -5.43 -18.24 4.29
CA GLU A 278 -4.88 -18.36 5.63
C GLU A 278 -3.94 -17.20 5.98
N PHE A 279 -4.19 -16.56 7.12
CA PHE A 279 -3.38 -15.43 7.60
C PHE A 279 -1.94 -15.87 7.87
N SER A 280 -1.78 -17.02 8.53
CA SER A 280 -0.46 -17.58 8.81
C SER A 280 0.07 -18.34 7.60
N VAL A 281 1.21 -17.89 7.09
CA VAL A 281 1.89 -18.48 5.92
C VAL A 281 2.11 -19.99 6.07
N GLN A 282 2.37 -20.49 7.29
CA GLN A 282 2.66 -21.91 7.52
C GLN A 282 1.45 -22.83 7.28
N TYR A 283 0.22 -22.31 7.37
CA TYR A 283 -1.00 -23.08 7.15
C TYR A 283 -1.56 -22.89 5.73
N ARG A 284 -1.08 -21.87 5.02
CA ARG A 284 -1.39 -21.64 3.62
C ARG A 284 -0.81 -22.73 2.71
N TYR A 285 -1.34 -22.88 1.51
CA TYR A 285 -0.67 -23.67 0.48
C TYR A 285 0.76 -23.16 0.25
N GLN A 286 1.72 -24.08 0.16
CA GLN A 286 3.15 -23.73 0.07
C GLN A 286 3.62 -23.62 -1.39
N SER A 287 2.92 -24.27 -2.32
CA SER A 287 3.18 -24.19 -3.75
C SER A 287 1.90 -23.99 -4.56
N ALA A 288 2.05 -23.40 -5.76
CA ALA A 288 0.98 -23.28 -6.75
C ALA A 288 0.38 -24.67 -7.08
N GLN A 289 1.25 -25.68 -7.26
CA GLN A 289 0.83 -27.06 -7.52
C GLN A 289 -0.05 -27.67 -6.42
N ASP A 290 0.14 -27.30 -5.14
CA ASP A 290 -0.73 -27.77 -4.06
C ASP A 290 -2.19 -27.34 -4.25
N VAL A 291 -2.41 -26.15 -4.81
CA VAL A 291 -3.75 -25.63 -5.11
C VAL A 291 -4.39 -26.42 -6.24
N LEU A 292 -3.65 -26.73 -7.32
CA LEU A 292 -4.15 -27.56 -8.41
C LEU A 292 -4.54 -28.95 -7.92
N ARG A 293 -3.69 -29.60 -7.12
CA ARG A 293 -4.00 -30.92 -6.54
C ARG A 293 -5.28 -30.91 -5.71
N ALA A 294 -5.52 -29.84 -4.96
CA ALA A 294 -6.75 -29.68 -4.18
C ALA A 294 -7.99 -29.57 -5.09
N LEU A 295 -7.91 -28.79 -6.19
CA LEU A 295 -8.98 -28.62 -7.18
C LEU A 295 -9.29 -29.92 -7.95
N ASP A 296 -8.26 -30.72 -8.25
CA ASP A 296 -8.43 -31.99 -8.98
C ASP A 296 -9.02 -33.10 -8.08
N SER A 297 -8.64 -33.08 -6.80
CA SER A 297 -9.18 -34.01 -5.80
C SER A 297 -10.70 -33.82 -5.62
N GLU A 298 -11.16 -32.57 -5.55
CA GLU A 298 -12.58 -32.23 -5.51
C GLU A 298 -13.36 -32.80 -6.71
N SER A 299 -12.84 -32.61 -7.92
CA SER A 299 -13.48 -33.04 -9.17
C SER A 299 -13.64 -34.57 -9.23
N SER A 300 -12.70 -35.30 -8.61
CA SER A 300 -12.71 -36.76 -8.55
C SER A 300 -13.79 -37.29 -7.58
N TYR A 301 -14.03 -36.62 -6.45
CA TYR A 301 -15.08 -37.00 -5.50
C TYR A 301 -16.50 -36.74 -6.04
N GLU A 302 -16.72 -35.68 -6.82
CA GLU A 302 -18.00 -35.45 -7.51
C GLU A 302 -18.28 -36.53 -8.57
N GLY A 303 -17.27 -36.96 -9.33
CA GLY A 303 -17.39 -38.06 -10.30
C GLY A 303 -17.65 -39.43 -9.68
N LEU A 304 -17.02 -39.73 -8.53
CA LEU A 304 -17.22 -40.98 -7.79
C LEU A 304 -18.57 -41.02 -7.07
N SER A 305 -19.00 -39.93 -6.45
CA SER A 305 -20.33 -39.85 -5.82
C SER A 305 -21.47 -39.94 -6.84
N GLY A 306 -21.33 -39.31 -8.02
CA GLY A 306 -22.27 -39.49 -9.13
C GLY A 306 -22.34 -40.93 -9.65
N SER A 307 -21.20 -41.63 -9.69
CA SER A 307 -21.12 -43.04 -10.10
C SER A 307 -21.71 -44.00 -9.05
N MET A 308 -21.50 -43.72 -7.75
CA MET A 308 -22.10 -44.50 -6.65
C MET A 308 -23.63 -44.32 -6.57
N VAL A 309 -24.16 -43.14 -6.94
CA VAL A 309 -25.61 -42.89 -7.00
C VAL A 309 -26.26 -43.60 -8.21
N MET A 310 -25.54 -43.77 -9.32
CA MET A 310 -26.06 -44.55 -10.47
C MET A 310 -26.07 -46.06 -10.23
N GLN A 311 -25.14 -46.60 -9.43
CA GLN A 311 -25.10 -48.03 -9.13
C GLN A 311 -26.20 -48.51 -8.17
N GLN A 312 -26.88 -47.60 -7.46
CA GLN A 312 -28.00 -47.97 -6.59
C GLN A 312 -29.37 -48.02 -7.29
N LYS A 313 -29.46 -47.61 -8.56
CA LYS A 313 -30.73 -47.64 -9.34
C LYS A 313 -30.91 -48.83 -10.26
N SER A 314 -29.95 -49.77 -10.34
CA SER A 314 -30.04 -50.95 -11.22
C SER A 314 -30.24 -52.29 -10.51
N ASN A 315 -30.37 -52.34 -9.18
CA ASN A 315 -30.69 -53.57 -8.46
C ASN A 315 -31.91 -53.40 -7.54
N SER A 316 -33.11 -53.34 -8.14
CA SER A 316 -34.36 -53.57 -7.42
C SER A 316 -35.29 -54.46 -8.23
N THR A 317 -35.00 -55.76 -8.22
CA THR A 317 -36.03 -56.78 -8.43
C THR A 317 -35.65 -58.09 -7.75
N SER A 318 -36.60 -58.62 -6.98
CA SER A 318 -36.71 -59.96 -6.38
C SER A 318 -36.20 -60.21 -4.94
N ASN A 319 -37.19 -60.18 -4.04
CA ASN A 319 -37.55 -61.20 -3.04
C ASN A 319 -36.56 -61.74 -1.98
N SER A 320 -36.85 -61.31 -0.74
CA SER A 320 -37.24 -62.14 0.42
C SER A 320 -36.18 -62.76 1.35
N LYS A 321 -36.49 -62.60 2.65
CA LYS A 321 -36.11 -63.35 3.87
C LYS A 321 -34.83 -62.97 4.64
N LEU A 322 -35.07 -62.48 5.87
CA LEU A 322 -34.21 -62.56 7.06
C LEU A 322 -33.94 -64.05 7.42
N PRO A 323 -32.77 -64.39 7.99
CA PRO A 323 -32.59 -64.28 9.46
C PRO A 323 -31.17 -63.91 9.95
N THR A 324 -31.08 -63.48 11.21
CA THR A 324 -29.86 -63.33 12.06
C THR A 324 -29.63 -64.60 12.91
N PRO A 325 -28.62 -64.69 13.80
CA PRO A 325 -27.16 -64.50 13.65
C PRO A 325 -26.33 -65.66 14.28
N THR A 326 -25.04 -65.81 13.96
CA THR A 326 -24.05 -66.48 14.85
C THR A 326 -22.62 -65.99 14.57
N ASP A 327 -21.95 -65.55 15.63
CA ASP A 327 -20.49 -65.34 15.80
C ASP A 327 -19.72 -66.67 15.53
N GLU A 328 -18.44 -66.79 15.16
CA GLU A 328 -17.21 -66.04 15.44
C GLU A 328 -16.07 -66.61 14.50
N PRO A 329 -14.75 -66.35 14.67
CA PRO A 329 -13.95 -65.37 13.93
C PRO A 329 -12.88 -65.97 12.99
N THR A 330 -12.41 -65.17 12.01
CA THR A 330 -11.03 -65.32 11.48
C THR A 330 -10.40 -63.97 11.16
N VAL A 331 -9.19 -63.83 11.69
CA VAL A 331 -8.24 -62.72 11.69
C VAL A 331 -7.64 -62.51 10.30
N PHE A 332 -7.56 -61.27 9.81
CA PHE A 332 -6.29 -60.58 9.49
C PHE A 332 -6.52 -59.14 8.97
N ASN A 333 -5.91 -58.22 9.72
CA ASN A 333 -5.26 -56.98 9.28
C ASN A 333 -6.09 -55.80 8.78
N GLU A 334 -6.19 -54.72 9.58
CA GLU A 334 -5.97 -53.35 9.09
C GLU A 334 -5.80 -52.32 10.22
N ASN A 335 -4.85 -51.40 9.98
CA ASN A 335 -4.63 -50.14 10.68
C ASN A 335 -5.90 -49.26 10.60
N THR A 336 -6.40 -48.78 11.73
CA THR A 336 -7.18 -47.53 11.76
C THR A 336 -6.85 -46.71 13.00
N GLY A 337 -6.30 -45.52 12.75
CA GLY A 337 -6.35 -44.40 13.68
C GLY A 337 -7.81 -43.98 13.85
N LEU A 338 -8.25 -43.93 15.11
CA LEU A 338 -9.59 -43.52 15.49
C LEU A 338 -9.84 -42.06 15.08
N MET A 339 -10.76 -41.87 14.13
CA MET A 339 -11.54 -40.64 14.01
C MET A 339 -12.40 -40.47 15.28
N LEU A 340 -12.19 -39.36 15.99
CA LEU A 340 -13.05 -38.96 17.10
C LEU A 340 -14.32 -38.33 16.54
N THR A 341 -15.48 -38.85 16.94
CA THR A 341 -16.79 -38.29 16.61
C THR A 341 -16.98 -36.89 17.22
N SER A 342 -17.79 -36.06 16.55
CA SER A 342 -18.08 -34.66 16.91
C SER A 342 -18.54 -34.45 18.35
N GLU A 343 -19.18 -35.46 18.96
CA GLU A 343 -19.63 -35.43 20.36
C GLU A 343 -18.48 -35.49 21.37
N LYS A 344 -17.39 -36.22 21.09
CA LYS A 344 -16.23 -36.32 22.00
C LYS A 344 -15.35 -35.07 22.00
N ILE A 345 -15.30 -34.35 20.87
CA ILE A 345 -14.61 -33.05 20.76
C ILE A 345 -15.34 -31.98 21.59
N GLY A 346 -16.68 -31.98 21.59
CA GLY A 346 -17.49 -31.07 22.39
C GLY A 346 -17.37 -31.30 23.92
N ALA A 347 -17.01 -32.51 24.35
CA ALA A 347 -16.74 -32.81 25.76
C ALA A 347 -15.36 -32.25 26.21
N GLN A 348 -14.32 -32.42 25.40
CA GLN A 348 -12.97 -31.93 25.71
C GLN A 348 -12.86 -30.38 25.73
N ILE A 349 -13.67 -29.69 24.93
CA ILE A 349 -13.73 -28.21 24.92
C ILE A 349 -14.39 -27.66 26.20
N ARG A 350 -15.38 -28.36 26.76
CA ARG A 350 -16.04 -27.98 28.02
C ARG A 350 -15.12 -28.16 29.23
N GLU A 351 -14.34 -29.25 29.24
CA GLU A 351 -13.37 -29.53 30.30
C GLU A 351 -12.22 -28.50 30.33
N ARG A 352 -11.81 -28.00 29.15
CA ARG A 352 -10.75 -26.97 29.01
C ARG A 352 -11.19 -25.58 29.49
N LYS A 353 -12.49 -25.23 29.40
CA LYS A 353 -13.04 -23.95 29.90
C LYS A 353 -13.15 -23.91 31.43
N GLN A 354 -13.36 -25.05 32.10
CA GLN A 354 -13.41 -25.09 33.57
C GLN A 354 -12.01 -24.93 34.22
N ARG A 355 -10.94 -25.39 33.56
CA ARG A 355 -9.56 -25.25 34.09
C ARG A 355 -8.99 -23.83 34.06
N LEU A 356 -9.56 -22.92 33.27
CA LEU A 356 -9.10 -21.54 33.14
C LEU A 356 -9.87 -20.53 34.03
N GLY A 357 -10.91 -20.98 34.74
CA GLY A 357 -11.76 -20.13 35.59
C GLY A 357 -11.34 -20.00 37.05
N GLN A 358 -10.32 -20.72 37.51
CA GLN A 358 -9.84 -20.66 38.89
C GLN A 358 -8.43 -20.07 38.98
N LYS A 359 -8.35 -18.73 39.05
CA LYS A 359 -7.37 -17.98 39.85
C LYS A 359 -7.70 -16.48 39.82
N LYS A 360 -8.34 -16.02 40.90
CA LYS A 360 -8.44 -14.61 41.32
C LYS A 360 -7.98 -14.50 42.78
N SER A 361 -7.61 -13.27 43.17
CA SER A 361 -7.50 -12.67 44.53
C SER A 361 -6.07 -12.41 45.03
N GLY A 362 -5.74 -11.31 45.73
CA GLY A 362 -6.54 -10.29 46.44
C GLY A 362 -6.03 -8.84 46.22
N LYS A 363 -6.84 -7.77 46.44
CA LYS A 363 -7.23 -7.05 47.72
C LYS A 363 -6.05 -6.20 48.30
N ILE A 364 -6.13 -4.94 48.80
CA ILE A 364 -7.16 -3.92 49.16
C ILE A 364 -6.45 -2.54 49.42
N GLY A 365 -7.19 -1.42 49.25
CA GLY A 365 -7.15 -0.19 50.10
C GLY A 365 -6.27 0.99 49.62
N GLY A 366 -6.60 2.29 49.72
CA GLY A 366 -7.74 3.06 50.26
C GLY A 366 -7.35 4.57 50.30
N ASP A 367 -8.34 5.47 50.17
CA ASP A 367 -8.41 6.89 50.64
C ASP A 367 -7.37 7.94 50.15
N GLN A 368 -7.61 9.26 50.11
CA GLN A 368 -8.74 10.21 50.04
C GLN A 368 -8.09 11.62 49.83
N ASP A 369 -8.82 12.55 49.19
CA ASP A 369 -8.85 14.01 49.47
C ASP A 369 -7.62 14.92 49.13
N ILE A 370 -7.68 16.24 48.81
CA ILE A 370 -8.69 17.29 48.54
C ILE A 370 -7.94 18.63 48.20
N TYR A 371 -8.53 19.53 47.37
CA TYR A 371 -8.37 21.03 47.22
C TYR A 371 -6.98 21.69 46.96
N ASP A 372 -6.81 22.83 46.28
CA ASP A 372 -7.62 23.73 45.43
C ASP A 372 -6.69 24.81 44.82
N GLN A 373 -7.17 25.51 43.78
CA GLN A 373 -6.97 26.96 43.47
C GLN A 373 -5.54 27.51 43.20
N THR A 374 -5.26 28.52 42.37
CA THR A 374 -6.05 29.55 41.66
C THR A 374 -5.12 30.28 40.66
N ALA A 375 -5.65 30.65 39.48
CA ALA A 375 -5.68 32.03 38.93
C ALA A 375 -4.36 32.68 38.42
N LEU A 376 -4.25 33.60 37.45
CA LEU A 376 -5.09 34.51 36.61
C LEU A 376 -4.19 34.88 35.37
N VAL A 377 -4.66 34.93 34.10
CA VAL A 377 -5.26 36.10 33.37
C VAL A 377 -4.25 37.24 33.16
N SER A 378 -4.08 37.94 32.04
CA SER A 378 -4.55 38.07 30.64
C SER A 378 -3.47 38.97 29.94
N GLY A 379 -3.41 39.25 28.64
CA GLY A 379 -4.44 39.69 27.71
C GLY A 379 -3.80 40.17 26.39
N PHE A 380 -4.64 40.30 25.37
CA PHE A 380 -4.34 40.57 23.95
C PHE A 380 -4.58 42.05 23.59
N GLY A 381 -4.05 42.44 22.42
CA GLY A 381 -4.55 43.57 21.63
C GLY A 381 -4.21 43.38 20.15
N ALA A 382 -5.22 43.51 19.28
CA ALA A 382 -5.17 43.33 17.82
C ALA A 382 -5.35 44.68 17.10
N ASN A 383 -4.95 44.78 15.82
CA ASN A 383 -5.83 45.30 14.76
C ASN A 383 -5.27 45.20 13.33
N GLN A 384 -6.21 45.31 12.38
CA GLN A 384 -6.22 44.94 10.96
C GLN A 384 -5.84 46.09 9.99
N GLY A 385 -5.64 45.75 8.69
CA GLY A 385 -5.81 46.66 7.55
C GLY A 385 -5.08 46.24 6.26
N ALA A 386 -5.83 45.98 5.17
CA ALA A 386 -5.36 45.84 3.77
C ALA A 386 -5.57 47.19 3.00
N PRO A 387 -5.41 47.37 1.66
CA PRO A 387 -4.96 46.47 0.56
C PRO A 387 -4.08 47.15 -0.57
N VAL A 388 -3.88 46.43 -1.70
CA VAL A 388 -3.67 46.87 -3.12
C VAL A 388 -2.25 47.01 -3.74
N SER A 389 -2.16 46.55 -5.00
CA SER A 389 -1.12 46.54 -6.05
C SER A 389 -0.74 47.96 -6.57
N MET A 390 0.16 48.27 -7.51
CA MET A 390 0.82 47.62 -8.66
C MET A 390 1.95 48.57 -9.19
N ILE A 391 2.83 48.10 -10.10
CA ILE A 391 3.50 48.84 -11.22
C ILE A 391 4.92 49.50 -11.04
N CYS A 392 5.66 49.43 -12.16
CA CYS A 392 7.02 49.86 -12.64
C CYS A 392 7.78 50.99 -11.92
N ASP A 393 9.10 51.18 -12.02
CA ASP A 393 9.98 51.38 -13.19
C ASP A 393 11.42 51.51 -12.62
N SER A 394 12.55 51.13 -13.23
CA SER A 394 13.32 51.97 -14.18
C SER A 394 14.82 51.58 -14.11
N GLY A 395 15.57 51.89 -15.18
CA GLY A 395 16.98 52.34 -15.05
C GLY A 395 18.11 51.38 -15.42
N ALA A 396 18.72 51.62 -16.57
CA ALA A 396 19.84 50.91 -17.18
C ALA A 396 21.21 51.10 -16.48
N ASN A 397 22.10 50.11 -16.57
CA ASN A 397 23.46 50.33 -17.10
C ASN A 397 24.21 49.04 -17.50
N LYS A 398 24.91 49.10 -18.65
CA LYS A 398 25.72 48.03 -19.25
C LYS A 398 27.05 47.84 -18.52
N LYS A 399 27.48 46.59 -18.33
CA LYS A 399 28.86 46.13 -18.64
C LYS A 399 28.88 44.61 -18.80
N VAL A 400 29.27 44.18 -19.99
CA VAL A 400 29.48 42.79 -20.39
C VAL A 400 30.80 42.31 -19.75
N ASN A 401 30.78 41.17 -19.05
CA ASN A 401 31.95 40.33 -18.84
C ASN A 401 31.54 38.86 -18.82
N SER A 402 32.26 38.10 -19.65
CA SER A 402 32.36 36.64 -19.81
C SER A 402 31.51 35.74 -18.90
N ALA A 403 30.61 35.00 -19.51
CA ALA A 403 29.74 34.01 -18.88
C ALA A 403 30.50 32.82 -18.29
N SER A 404 30.67 32.81 -16.97
CA SER A 404 30.62 31.58 -16.19
C SER A 404 29.15 31.23 -15.96
N VAL A 405 28.72 30.03 -16.36
CA VAL A 405 27.38 29.49 -16.11
C VAL A 405 27.06 29.61 -14.60
N PRO A 406 26.01 30.33 -14.19
CA PRO A 406 25.67 30.40 -12.78
C PRO A 406 25.12 29.05 -12.32
N VAL A 407 25.78 28.47 -11.32
CA VAL A 407 25.22 27.40 -10.50
C VAL A 407 23.88 27.91 -9.95
N ASN A 408 22.79 27.29 -10.38
CA ASN A 408 21.43 27.64 -10.00
C ASN A 408 21.30 27.60 -8.47
N SER A 409 21.35 28.76 -7.82
CA SER A 409 21.15 28.86 -6.37
C SER A 409 19.67 28.57 -6.08
N ALA A 410 19.40 27.67 -5.14
CA ALA A 410 18.04 27.30 -4.76
C ALA A 410 17.21 28.56 -4.42
N PRO A 411 15.92 28.60 -4.80
CA PRO A 411 15.08 29.76 -4.53
C PRO A 411 15.09 30.09 -3.03
N LYS A 412 15.40 31.34 -2.70
CA LYS A 412 15.35 31.84 -1.33
C LYS A 412 13.89 32.03 -0.95
N TRP A 413 13.35 31.12 -0.14
CA TRP A 413 11.97 31.19 0.34
C TRP A 413 11.80 32.29 1.38
N ASN A 414 10.68 33.00 1.28
CA ASN A 414 10.13 33.84 2.33
C ASN A 414 8.67 33.40 2.60
N GLU A 415 8.05 33.95 3.63
CA GLU A 415 6.69 33.57 4.06
C GLU A 415 5.68 33.64 2.92
N ASN A 416 5.69 34.74 2.16
CA ASN A 416 4.74 35.00 1.08
C ASN A 416 4.94 34.06 -0.11
N THR A 417 6.19 33.83 -0.52
CA THR A 417 6.51 32.92 -1.63
C THR A 417 6.17 31.48 -1.28
N LEU A 418 6.42 31.06 -0.04
CA LEU A 418 6.08 29.72 0.44
C LEU A 418 4.56 29.51 0.48
N LYS A 419 3.82 30.44 1.11
CA LYS A 419 2.35 30.42 1.18
C LYS A 419 1.72 30.45 -0.21
N THR A 420 2.22 31.31 -1.10
CA THR A 420 1.72 31.42 -2.47
C THR A 420 1.93 30.13 -3.26
N ALA A 421 3.12 29.52 -3.15
CA ALA A 421 3.39 28.25 -3.80
C ALA A 421 2.45 27.16 -3.28
N TYR A 422 2.19 27.14 -1.97
CA TYR A 422 1.24 26.22 -1.37
C TYR A 422 -0.19 26.40 -1.90
N VAL A 423 -0.69 27.63 -1.94
CA VAL A 423 -2.02 27.93 -2.50
C VAL A 423 -2.12 27.52 -3.97
N LYS A 424 -1.04 27.66 -4.75
CA LYS A 424 -0.97 27.21 -6.15
C LYS A 424 -0.86 25.68 -6.34
N GLY A 425 -1.04 24.90 -5.28
CA GLY A 425 -1.06 23.43 -5.32
C GLY A 425 0.31 22.78 -5.10
N ARG A 426 1.39 23.54 -4.88
CA ARG A 426 2.66 22.95 -4.46
C ARG A 426 2.49 22.40 -3.05
N ARG A 427 2.80 21.12 -2.85
CA ARG A 427 2.85 20.53 -1.51
C ARG A 427 4.27 20.20 -1.07
N ASP A 428 5.22 20.16 -2.00
CA ASP A 428 6.59 19.73 -1.72
C ASP A 428 7.57 20.90 -1.48
N PHE A 429 8.04 20.97 -0.23
CA PHE A 429 9.06 21.89 0.28
C PHE A 429 10.20 21.13 0.96
N ALA A 430 10.43 19.86 0.57
CA ALA A 430 11.55 19.08 1.07
C ALA A 430 12.90 19.79 0.80
N ASP A 431 13.87 19.57 1.68
CA ASP A 431 15.24 20.10 1.63
C ASP A 431 15.35 21.65 1.61
N CYS A 432 14.23 22.37 1.71
CA CYS A 432 14.23 23.82 1.60
C CYS A 432 14.83 24.48 2.86
N LYS A 433 15.48 25.64 2.66
CA LYS A 433 15.97 26.49 3.76
C LYS A 433 14.87 27.46 4.17
N LEU A 434 14.18 27.15 5.27
CA LEU A 434 12.96 27.80 5.74
C LEU A 434 13.10 28.31 7.19
N SER A 435 14.33 28.35 7.72
CA SER A 435 14.63 28.76 9.09
C SER A 435 14.19 30.20 9.35
N GLY A 436 13.54 30.43 10.49
CA GLY A 436 13.14 31.76 10.95
C GLY A 436 11.89 32.35 10.29
N LEU A 437 11.20 31.61 9.41
CA LEU A 437 9.96 32.11 8.78
C LEU A 437 8.79 32.13 9.78
N ASN A 438 7.89 33.12 9.65
CA ASN A 438 6.61 33.13 10.35
C ASN A 438 5.47 32.52 9.50
N LEU A 439 5.07 31.30 9.85
CA LEU A 439 4.08 30.48 9.15
C LEU A 439 2.88 30.13 10.04
N GLU A 440 2.63 30.95 11.06
CA GLU A 440 1.52 30.78 12.02
C GLU A 440 0.14 30.86 11.37
N ASN A 441 -0.84 30.21 12.02
CA ASN A 441 -2.27 30.27 11.70
C ASN A 441 -2.61 30.04 10.21
N PHE A 442 -1.81 29.22 9.53
CA PHE A 442 -1.99 28.90 8.12
C PHE A 442 -2.22 27.39 7.94
N ASP A 443 -2.97 27.03 6.90
CA ASP A 443 -3.20 25.63 6.54
C ASP A 443 -2.03 25.10 5.70
N TRP A 444 -1.25 24.21 6.30
CA TRP A 444 -0.15 23.46 5.71
C TRP A 444 -0.46 21.96 5.68
N SER A 445 -1.73 21.57 5.74
CA SER A 445 -2.14 20.18 5.76
C SER A 445 -1.60 19.39 4.55
N GLY A 446 -1.00 18.24 4.82
CA GLY A 446 -0.35 17.42 3.80
C GLY A 446 0.87 18.05 3.13
N ALA A 447 1.40 19.19 3.62
CA ALA A 447 2.65 19.74 3.12
C ALA A 447 3.83 18.80 3.43
N ASN A 448 4.79 18.73 2.52
CA ASN A 448 6.02 17.97 2.68
C ASN A 448 7.20 18.89 2.98
N PHE A 449 7.64 18.90 4.23
CA PHE A 449 8.82 19.60 4.75
C PHE A 449 9.96 18.63 5.11
N TYR A 450 9.99 17.45 4.51
CA TYR A 450 11.00 16.44 4.77
C TYR A 450 12.44 16.96 4.57
N GLU A 451 13.35 16.64 5.50
CA GLU A 451 14.77 17.12 5.53
C GLU A 451 14.96 18.65 5.43
N SER A 452 13.89 19.44 5.50
CA SER A 452 13.97 20.89 5.43
C SER A 452 14.64 21.50 6.67
N ARG A 453 15.24 22.68 6.50
CA ARG A 453 15.83 23.45 7.59
C ARG A 453 14.81 24.46 8.08
N LEU A 454 14.20 24.17 9.22
CA LEU A 454 13.09 24.94 9.81
C LEU A 454 13.46 25.49 11.19
N SER A 455 14.74 25.52 11.55
CA SER A 455 15.14 26.00 12.88
C SER A 455 14.62 27.42 13.14
N ASN A 456 14.04 27.64 14.32
CA ASN A 456 13.42 28.89 14.75
C ASN A 456 12.20 29.35 13.92
N THR A 457 11.58 28.49 13.11
CA THR A 457 10.35 28.81 12.38
C THR A 457 9.14 28.85 13.33
N ASN A 458 8.18 29.73 13.06
CA ASN A 458 6.93 29.82 13.80
C ASN A 458 5.76 29.16 13.05
N PHE A 459 5.18 28.11 13.63
CA PHE A 459 3.99 27.40 13.17
C PHE A 459 2.85 27.45 14.21
N GLN A 460 2.85 28.44 15.10
CA GLN A 460 1.82 28.57 16.13
C GLN A 460 0.42 28.57 15.51
N GLY A 461 -0.48 27.76 16.05
CA GLY A 461 -1.88 27.66 15.60
C GLY A 461 -2.08 27.17 14.16
N ALA A 462 -1.02 26.77 13.45
CA ALA A 462 -1.13 26.29 12.08
C ALA A 462 -1.89 24.96 12.00
N ASP A 463 -2.60 24.74 10.89
CA ASP A 463 -3.10 23.41 10.54
C ASP A 463 -1.98 22.66 9.82
N LEU A 464 -1.48 21.62 10.47
CA LEU A 464 -0.37 20.79 10.02
C LEU A 464 -0.81 19.32 10.02
N THR A 465 -2.11 19.10 9.82
CA THR A 465 -2.68 17.75 9.72
C THR A 465 -2.04 17.01 8.56
N GLU A 466 -1.57 15.78 8.80
CA GLU A 466 -0.89 14.93 7.80
C GLU A 466 0.38 15.55 7.18
N VAL A 467 0.95 16.60 7.80
CA VAL A 467 2.21 17.21 7.35
C VAL A 467 3.37 16.22 7.50
N ASN A 468 4.36 16.31 6.61
CA ASN A 468 5.60 15.54 6.71
C ASN A 468 6.79 16.43 7.10
N PHE A 469 7.27 16.27 8.33
CA PHE A 469 8.51 16.85 8.85
C PHE A 469 9.62 15.80 9.08
N GLY A 470 9.56 14.62 8.46
CA GLY A 470 10.56 13.57 8.66
C GLY A 470 11.99 14.09 8.43
N ARG A 471 12.92 13.75 9.32
CA ARG A 471 14.32 14.25 9.31
C ARG A 471 14.52 15.78 9.23
N ALA A 472 13.46 16.58 9.36
CA ALA A 472 13.57 18.03 9.32
C ALA A 472 14.36 18.54 10.53
N ARG A 473 15.04 19.67 10.36
CA ARG A 473 15.70 20.40 11.46
C ARG A 473 14.69 21.37 12.07
N LEU A 474 14.02 20.94 13.13
CA LEU A 474 12.97 21.64 13.85
C LEU A 474 13.44 22.24 15.19
N THR A 475 14.75 22.45 15.34
CA THR A 475 15.31 23.02 16.57
C THR A 475 14.70 24.39 16.88
N ASN A 476 14.23 24.59 18.12
CA ASN A 476 13.54 25.80 18.58
C ASN A 476 12.29 26.21 17.76
N VAL A 477 11.62 25.28 17.07
CA VAL A 477 10.40 25.61 16.34
C VAL A 477 9.24 25.86 17.30
N ASN A 478 8.40 26.86 17.01
CA ASN A 478 7.17 27.11 17.73
C ASN A 478 5.99 26.39 17.06
N PHE A 479 5.45 25.35 17.69
CA PHE A 479 4.27 24.60 17.26
C PHE A 479 3.09 24.78 18.25
N ARG A 480 3.10 25.83 19.07
CA ARG A 480 2.06 26.01 20.10
C ARG A 480 0.67 25.99 19.48
N ASN A 481 -0.23 25.20 20.08
CA ASN A 481 -1.61 25.03 19.64
C ASN A 481 -1.76 24.59 18.17
N ALA A 482 -0.71 24.11 17.50
CA ALA A 482 -0.80 23.63 16.13
C ALA A 482 -1.57 22.30 16.05
N LYS A 483 -2.27 22.08 14.95
CA LYS A 483 -2.91 20.79 14.65
C LYS A 483 -1.93 19.91 13.91
N LEU A 484 -1.38 18.92 14.58
CA LEU A 484 -0.39 17.97 14.06
C LEU A 484 -0.99 16.56 13.97
N VAL A 485 -2.30 16.46 13.73
CA VAL A 485 -3.00 15.18 13.67
C VAL A 485 -2.42 14.37 12.51
N LYS A 486 -1.99 13.15 12.77
CA LYS A 486 -1.28 12.28 11.81
C LYS A 486 -0.02 12.90 11.20
N ALA A 487 0.56 13.93 11.82
CA ALA A 487 1.81 14.52 11.35
C ALA A 487 2.94 13.49 11.42
N TYR A 488 3.80 13.47 10.41
CA TYR A 488 4.99 12.65 10.44
C TYR A 488 6.21 13.46 10.87
N MET A 489 6.92 13.00 11.90
CA MET A 489 8.10 13.65 12.45
C MET A 489 9.24 12.67 12.76
N SER A 490 9.21 11.45 12.21
CA SER A 490 10.22 10.45 12.58
C SER A 490 11.62 10.87 12.13
N ASN A 491 12.62 10.58 12.97
CA ASN A 491 14.01 11.00 12.81
C ASN A 491 14.22 12.53 12.72
N ALA A 492 13.18 13.36 12.94
CA ALA A 492 13.31 14.81 12.94
C ALA A 492 14.06 15.28 14.20
N ASN A 493 14.76 16.40 14.09
CA ASN A 493 15.39 17.03 15.25
C ASN A 493 14.46 18.11 15.81
N LEU A 494 13.66 17.77 16.82
CA LEU A 494 12.78 18.71 17.52
C LEU A 494 13.43 19.35 18.75
N GLU A 495 14.75 19.26 18.93
CA GLU A 495 15.40 19.78 20.13
C GLU A 495 14.91 21.20 20.50
N ARG A 496 14.42 21.35 21.73
CA ARG A 496 13.86 22.60 22.28
C ARG A 496 12.65 23.18 21.52
N ALA A 497 11.99 22.42 20.66
CA ALA A 497 10.73 22.84 20.04
C ALA A 497 9.62 23.00 21.09
N ASP A 498 8.70 23.92 20.84
CA ASP A 498 7.58 24.23 21.71
C ASP A 498 6.26 23.72 21.13
N LEU A 499 5.77 22.60 21.65
CA LEU A 499 4.52 21.95 21.25
C LEU A 499 3.41 22.13 22.29
N ARG A 500 3.47 23.18 23.13
CA ARG A 500 2.43 23.41 24.16
C ARG A 500 1.04 23.50 23.52
N GLY A 501 0.10 22.69 24.03
CA GLY A 501 -1.28 22.67 23.54
C GLY A 501 -1.46 22.10 22.14
N ALA A 502 -0.41 21.61 21.47
CA ALA A 502 -0.51 21.06 20.13
C ALA A 502 -1.29 19.74 20.10
N ASN A 503 -2.01 19.48 19.01
CA ASN A 503 -2.75 18.23 18.82
C ASN A 503 -1.95 17.27 17.94
N LEU A 504 -1.26 16.30 18.55
CA LEU A 504 -0.43 15.28 17.89
C LEU A 504 -1.14 13.91 17.79
N ARG A 505 -2.48 13.87 17.77
CA ARG A 505 -3.18 12.58 17.68
C ARG A 505 -2.74 11.79 16.45
N ASN A 506 -2.42 10.51 16.61
CA ASN A 506 -1.89 9.65 15.53
C ASN A 506 -0.57 10.13 14.89
N ALA A 507 0.15 11.09 15.48
CA ALA A 507 1.41 11.57 14.92
C ALA A 507 2.53 10.52 15.07
N CYS A 508 3.47 10.49 14.13
CA CYS A 508 4.56 9.50 14.10
C CYS A 508 5.90 10.15 14.44
N LEU A 509 6.36 10.01 15.69
CA LEU A 509 7.60 10.60 16.21
C LEU A 509 8.75 9.59 16.38
N ASN A 510 8.68 8.39 15.79
CA ASN A 510 9.71 7.35 15.91
C ASN A 510 11.13 7.90 15.70
N ARG A 511 12.04 7.68 16.64
CA ARG A 511 13.45 8.12 16.56
C ARG A 511 13.66 9.63 16.40
N ALA A 512 12.63 10.45 16.58
CA ALA A 512 12.77 11.90 16.65
C ALA A 512 13.55 12.31 17.92
N ASN A 513 14.40 13.32 17.79
CA ASN A 513 15.09 13.91 18.94
C ASN A 513 14.12 14.83 19.69
N LEU A 514 13.65 14.39 20.86
CA LEU A 514 12.74 15.16 21.70
C LEU A 514 13.43 15.87 22.87
N ARG A 515 14.77 15.98 22.87
CA ARG A 515 15.53 16.61 23.95
C ARG A 515 15.06 18.05 24.20
N GLY A 516 14.53 18.29 25.40
CA GLY A 516 14.08 19.62 25.83
C GLY A 516 12.82 20.12 25.13
N VAL A 517 12.13 19.28 24.35
CA VAL A 517 10.85 19.61 23.73
C VAL A 517 9.82 19.93 24.81
N ASN A 518 8.96 20.93 24.60
CA ASN A 518 7.87 21.25 25.51
C ASN A 518 6.53 20.70 25.00
N LEU A 519 6.08 19.58 25.57
CA LEU A 519 4.80 18.92 25.26
C LEU A 519 3.70 19.25 26.29
N CYS A 520 3.88 20.25 27.15
CA CYS A 520 2.90 20.59 28.19
C CYS A 520 1.52 20.91 27.59
N GLY A 521 0.50 20.14 27.96
CA GLY A 521 -0.86 20.27 27.43
C GLY A 521 -1.07 19.74 26.01
N ALA A 522 -0.07 19.13 25.38
CA ALA A 522 -0.21 18.51 24.07
C ALA A 522 -1.09 17.24 24.13
N ASN A 523 -1.75 16.91 23.03
CA ASN A 523 -2.52 15.68 22.89
C ASN A 523 -1.78 14.67 22.02
N LEU A 524 -1.28 13.58 22.60
CA LEU A 524 -0.56 12.53 21.88
C LEU A 524 -1.37 11.24 21.70
N THR A 525 -2.70 11.21 21.87
CA THR A 525 -3.48 9.96 21.72
C THR A 525 -3.14 9.25 20.40
N ASP A 526 -2.82 7.96 20.48
CA ASP A 526 -2.42 7.10 19.36
C ASP A 526 -1.14 7.54 18.62
N ALA A 527 -0.37 8.49 19.16
CA ALA A 527 0.90 8.89 18.57
C ALA A 527 1.95 7.79 18.77
N ILE A 528 2.74 7.53 17.73
CA ILE A 528 3.83 6.56 17.77
C ILE A 528 5.10 7.25 18.28
N VAL A 529 5.38 7.08 19.56
CA VAL A 529 6.53 7.62 20.28
C VAL A 529 6.86 6.69 21.43
N THR A 530 8.13 6.41 21.68
CA THR A 530 8.54 5.52 22.78
C THR A 530 8.61 6.26 24.12
N ASP A 531 8.55 5.53 25.23
CA ASP A 531 8.68 6.11 26.56
C ASP A 531 10.07 6.75 26.77
N GLU A 532 11.13 6.19 26.19
CA GLU A 532 12.49 6.76 26.23
C GLU A 532 12.53 8.12 25.52
N GLN A 533 11.82 8.26 24.40
CA GLN A 533 11.71 9.53 23.69
C GLN A 533 10.95 10.57 24.53
N LEU A 534 9.84 10.15 25.16
CA LEU A 534 9.05 11.04 26.02
C LEU A 534 9.82 11.46 27.27
N ALA A 535 10.70 10.61 27.81
CA ALA A 535 11.54 10.95 28.98
C ALA A 535 12.48 12.13 28.71
N MET A 536 12.82 12.40 27.46
CA MET A 536 13.65 13.54 27.05
C MET A 536 12.88 14.87 26.91
N ALA A 537 11.54 14.82 26.94
CA ALA A 537 10.66 15.96 26.77
C ALA A 537 10.07 16.46 28.10
N LYS A 538 9.75 17.76 28.14
CA LYS A 538 9.00 18.38 29.24
C LYS A 538 7.52 18.12 29.02
N MET A 539 6.86 17.49 30.00
CA MET A 539 5.42 17.26 30.02
C MET A 539 4.83 17.71 31.36
N ASN A 540 3.53 17.99 31.38
CA ASN A 540 2.79 18.28 32.61
C ASN A 540 1.49 17.46 32.67
N GLY A 541 0.72 17.58 33.76
CA GLY A 541 -0.52 16.82 33.95
C GLY A 541 -1.62 17.09 32.92
N ARG A 542 -1.50 18.13 32.08
CA ARG A 542 -2.44 18.41 30.98
C ARG A 542 -2.12 17.63 29.71
N THR A 543 -0.89 17.13 29.57
CA THR A 543 -0.45 16.34 28.41
C THR A 543 -1.19 15.00 28.37
N ILE A 544 -1.82 14.67 27.24
CA ILE A 544 -2.45 13.36 26.99
C ILE A 544 -1.40 12.48 26.33
N ARG A 545 -1.13 11.30 26.89
CA ARG A 545 -0.13 10.33 26.39
C ARG A 545 -0.66 9.50 25.21
N PRO A 546 0.21 8.74 24.52
CA PRO A 546 -0.18 7.80 23.45
C PRO A 546 -1.37 6.90 23.78
N ASN A 547 -1.44 6.37 24.99
CA ASN A 547 -2.55 5.53 25.44
C ASN A 547 -3.88 6.28 25.73
N GLY A 548 -3.98 7.56 25.35
CA GLY A 548 -5.17 8.39 25.57
C GLY A 548 -5.35 8.88 27.01
N LYS A 549 -4.47 8.49 27.95
CA LYS A 549 -4.55 8.89 29.35
C LYS A 549 -3.67 10.11 29.62
N ARG A 550 -4.08 10.98 30.54
CA ARG A 550 -3.18 11.99 31.13
C ARG A 550 -2.31 11.32 32.19
N LYS A 551 -1.14 11.91 32.48
CA LYS A 551 -0.33 11.44 33.62
C LYS A 551 -1.19 11.60 34.88
N SER A 552 -1.65 10.47 35.42
CA SER A 552 -2.36 10.43 36.69
C SER A 552 -1.39 10.85 37.78
N TRP A 553 -1.81 11.74 38.68
CA TRP A 553 -1.00 12.23 39.81
C TRP A 553 -0.76 11.19 40.91
N TRP A 554 -1.02 9.91 40.65
CA TRP A 554 -0.96 8.80 41.62
C TRP A 554 0.32 7.95 41.53
N TRP A 555 1.47 8.53 41.18
CA TRP A 555 2.76 7.81 41.08
C TRP A 555 3.95 8.58 41.67
N PHE A 556 3.70 9.42 42.67
CA PHE A 556 4.71 9.81 43.66
C PHE A 556 4.06 9.52 45.01
N TRP A 557 4.76 8.78 45.88
CA TRP A 557 4.27 8.09 47.10
C TRP A 557 3.75 6.66 46.89
N PHE A 558 4.67 5.76 46.51
CA PHE A 558 4.97 4.52 47.24
C PHE A 558 6.38 4.04 46.88
#